data_AF-R7P952-F1
#
_entry.id   AF-R7P952-F1
#
_cell.length_a   1.000
_cell.length_b   1.000
_cell.length_c   1.000
_cell.angle_alpha   90.00
_cell.angle_beta   90.00
_cell.angle_gamma   90.00
#
_symmetry.space_group_name_H-M   'P 1'
#
loop_
_entity.id
_entity.type
_entity.pdbx_description
1 polymer ?
#
loop_
_entity_poly.entity_id
_entity_poly.type
_entity_poly.pdbx_seq_one_letter_code
_entity_poly.pdbx_strand_id
1 'polypeptide(L)'
;MSLSEYVMSQYTGTQGENNIYYHDANLTNGAGDNSYRYAGASTDVNNYICLGSSEIICPADNLYRIIGVFGDDNHGVSGQQLVKVIKNTSYGIHEWSTSNSSDWATASLKITLNSTFITEKLSGFEDKIAEVTWRVSGYSTSAATAKTVYTGEITNATKTYTAKIGLIYPSDYGYATTPDYWTTNVYDYNTAASSKDWLFLGSYEWLLSPNSSTPSSAWVVNSSGSAYHLNSVISSIAVRPSFYLLSSVNFAGGDGTKNSPIRIN
;
A
#
# COMPACT_ATOMS: atom_id res chain seq x y z
N MET A 1 16.66 7.78 15.95
CA MET A 1 15.34 7.14 15.92
C MET A 1 15.11 6.68 14.49
N SER A 2 14.82 5.39 14.31
CA SER A 2 14.46 4.86 13.00
C SER A 2 13.12 5.46 12.54
N LEU A 3 12.82 5.37 11.25
CA LEU A 3 11.53 5.79 10.73
C LEU A 3 10.38 4.94 11.32
N SER A 4 10.60 3.64 11.53
CA SER A 4 9.59 2.77 12.13
C SER A 4 9.29 3.17 13.58
N GLU A 5 10.30 3.49 14.38
CA GLU A 5 10.13 4.02 15.74
C GLU A 5 9.32 5.32 15.75
N TYR A 6 9.62 6.25 14.83
CA TYR A 6 8.89 7.51 14.71
C TYR A 6 7.41 7.30 14.34
N VAL A 7 7.11 6.41 13.39
CA VAL A 7 5.73 6.15 12.97
C VAL A 7 4.96 5.46 14.10
N MET A 8 5.56 4.47 14.76
CA MET A 8 4.94 3.81 15.92
C MET A 8 4.68 4.79 17.07
N SER A 9 5.56 5.78 17.29
CA SER A 9 5.36 6.78 18.35
C SER A 9 4.20 7.74 18.08
N GLN A 10 3.64 7.77 16.87
CA GLN A 10 2.43 8.56 16.59
C GLN A 10 1.18 7.92 17.22
N TYR A 11 1.23 6.62 17.53
CA TYR A 11 0.20 5.94 18.29
C TYR A 11 0.38 6.24 19.78
N THR A 12 -0.45 7.11 20.31
CA THR A 12 -0.42 7.61 21.70
C THR A 12 -1.02 6.64 22.71
N GLY A 13 -1.46 5.45 22.28
CA GLY A 13 -2.24 4.51 23.07
C GLY A 13 -3.76 4.60 22.85
N THR A 14 -4.22 5.58 22.06
CA THR A 14 -5.62 5.73 21.66
C THR A 14 -5.79 5.42 20.17
N GLN A 15 -6.71 4.52 19.83
CA GLN A 15 -7.00 4.17 18.43
C GLN A 15 -7.50 5.39 17.65
N GLY A 16 -6.84 5.69 16.53
CA GLY A 16 -7.22 6.78 15.64
C GLY A 16 -6.78 8.17 16.08
N GLU A 17 -6.18 8.32 17.27
CA GLU A 17 -5.48 9.56 17.62
C GLU A 17 -4.28 9.71 16.67
N ASN A 18 -4.17 10.85 15.99
CA ASN A 18 -3.27 11.07 14.83
C ASN A 18 -3.52 10.17 13.62
N ASN A 19 -4.75 9.66 13.45
CA ASN A 19 -5.14 8.82 12.32
C ASN A 19 -4.36 7.51 12.19
N ILE A 20 -3.70 7.06 13.26
CA ILE A 20 -2.98 5.79 13.28
C ILE A 20 -3.72 4.79 14.17
N TYR A 21 -3.80 3.56 13.67
CA TYR A 21 -4.47 2.46 14.33
C TYR A 21 -3.48 1.33 14.57
N TYR A 22 -3.49 0.76 15.77
CA TYR A 22 -2.68 -0.40 16.12
C TYR A 22 -3.52 -1.67 15.92
N HIS A 23 -3.21 -2.43 14.87
CA HIS A 23 -3.94 -3.63 14.44
C HIS A 23 -3.51 -4.86 15.25
N ASP A 24 -3.57 -4.76 16.57
CA ASP A 24 -3.40 -5.89 17.47
C ASP A 24 -4.64 -6.80 17.48
N ALA A 25 -4.60 -7.86 18.30
CA ALA A 25 -5.71 -8.79 18.44
C ALA A 25 -6.96 -8.17 19.10
N ASN A 26 -6.84 -7.03 19.77
CA ASN A 26 -7.94 -6.37 20.50
C ASN A 26 -8.66 -5.33 19.64
N LEU A 27 -8.03 -4.82 18.59
CA LEU A 27 -8.67 -3.91 17.65
C LEU A 27 -9.79 -4.64 16.89
N THR A 28 -11.03 -4.26 17.21
CA THR A 28 -12.22 -4.82 16.56
C THR A 28 -12.18 -4.53 15.06
N ASN A 29 -12.37 -5.58 14.24
CA ASN A 29 -12.25 -5.55 12.78
C ASN A 29 -10.86 -5.16 12.23
N GLY A 30 -9.83 -5.06 13.08
CA GLY A 30 -8.45 -4.90 12.66
C GLY A 30 -7.84 -6.17 12.05
N ALA A 31 -6.62 -6.03 11.54
CA ALA A 31 -5.89 -7.10 10.86
C ALA A 31 -5.37 -8.16 11.83
N GLY A 32 -5.10 -7.80 13.10
CA GLY A 32 -4.60 -8.72 14.13
C GLY A 32 -3.13 -9.12 13.92
N ASP A 33 -2.36 -8.31 13.20
CA ASP A 33 -0.99 -8.57 12.78
C ASP A 33 0.06 -7.69 13.49
N ASN A 34 -0.36 -6.94 14.50
CA ASN A 34 0.48 -5.98 15.25
C ASN A 34 1.09 -4.87 14.37
N SER A 35 0.48 -4.57 13.22
CA SER A 35 0.88 -3.43 12.40
C SER A 35 0.29 -2.12 12.92
N TYR A 36 0.93 -1.00 12.54
CA TYR A 36 0.43 0.35 12.77
C TYR A 36 0.08 0.96 11.43
N ARG A 37 -1.19 1.33 11.21
CA ARG A 37 -1.67 1.76 9.89
C ARG A 37 -2.34 3.12 9.94
N TYR A 38 -2.06 3.96 8.95
CA TYR A 38 -2.77 5.22 8.79
C TYR A 38 -4.14 5.01 8.15
N ALA A 39 -5.17 5.64 8.71
CA ALA A 39 -6.53 5.56 8.19
C ALA A 39 -7.32 6.87 8.40
N GLY A 40 -8.14 7.23 7.41
CA GLY A 40 -8.98 8.43 7.43
C GLY A 40 -8.94 9.23 6.14
N ALA A 41 -9.67 10.34 6.11
CA ALA A 41 -9.74 11.22 4.95
C ALA A 41 -8.38 11.87 4.67
N SER A 42 -8.06 12.08 3.40
CA SER A 42 -6.73 12.57 3.01
C SER A 42 -6.34 13.92 3.63
N THR A 43 -7.31 14.77 4.00
CA THR A 43 -7.06 16.07 4.65
C THR A 43 -6.62 15.96 6.10
N ASP A 44 -6.95 14.85 6.75
CA ASP A 44 -6.78 14.65 8.19
C ASP A 44 -5.50 13.83 8.47
N VAL A 45 -5.06 13.03 7.49
CA VAL A 45 -3.93 12.10 7.63
C VAL A 45 -2.59 12.77 7.26
N ASN A 46 -1.74 12.98 8.27
CA ASN A 46 -0.38 13.52 8.12
C ASN A 46 0.67 12.41 7.92
N ASN A 47 0.62 11.72 6.78
CA ASN A 47 1.50 10.60 6.47
C ASN A 47 2.39 10.83 5.23
N TYR A 48 2.63 12.08 4.84
CA TYR A 48 3.50 12.40 3.70
C TYR A 48 4.98 12.18 4.03
N ILE A 49 5.73 11.64 3.07
CA ILE A 49 7.15 11.35 3.18
C ILE A 49 7.86 11.71 1.87
N CYS A 50 8.99 12.40 1.98
CA CYS A 50 9.84 12.83 0.88
C CYS A 50 11.11 11.98 0.84
N LEU A 51 11.32 11.27 -0.26
CA LEU A 51 12.41 10.31 -0.42
C LEU A 51 13.50 10.89 -1.34
N GLY A 52 14.74 10.96 -0.87
CA GLY A 52 15.91 11.28 -1.70
C GLY A 52 15.93 12.71 -2.22
N SER A 53 15.31 13.66 -1.52
CA SER A 53 15.33 15.08 -1.90
C SER A 53 15.46 16.01 -0.68
N SER A 54 16.45 16.90 -0.76
CA SER A 54 16.70 17.98 0.19
C SER A 54 16.06 19.32 -0.19
N GLU A 55 15.30 19.36 -1.29
CA GLU A 55 14.62 20.57 -1.75
C GLU A 55 13.60 21.07 -0.71
N ILE A 56 13.48 22.39 -0.56
CA ILE A 56 12.57 23.01 0.43
C ILE A 56 11.14 22.49 0.23
N ILE A 57 10.66 22.51 -1.02
CA ILE A 57 9.40 21.89 -1.40
C ILE A 57 9.73 20.50 -1.95
N CYS A 58 9.16 19.45 -1.36
CA CYS A 58 9.37 18.10 -1.85
C CYS A 58 8.86 17.98 -3.30
N PRO A 59 9.70 17.58 -4.27
CA PRO A 59 9.26 17.38 -5.63
C PRO A 59 8.18 16.31 -5.70
N ALA A 60 7.23 16.46 -6.63
CA ALA A 60 6.12 15.51 -6.79
C ALA A 60 6.61 14.07 -7.03
N ASP A 61 7.76 13.90 -7.68
CA ASP A 61 8.32 12.58 -7.94
C ASP A 61 8.93 11.91 -6.71
N ASN A 62 9.40 12.70 -5.76
CA ASN A 62 9.98 12.28 -4.48
C ASN A 62 8.92 12.20 -3.36
N LEU A 63 7.67 12.60 -3.62
CA LEU A 63 6.60 12.61 -2.64
C LEU A 63 5.86 11.26 -2.62
N TYR A 64 5.86 10.65 -1.45
CA TYR A 64 5.23 9.38 -1.13
C TYR A 64 4.34 9.57 0.11
N ARG A 65 3.60 8.53 0.47
CA ARG A 65 2.82 8.45 1.71
C ARG A 65 3.14 7.16 2.45
N ILE A 66 3.19 7.23 3.77
CA ILE A 66 3.38 6.07 4.65
C ILE A 66 2.04 5.36 4.81
N ILE A 67 1.99 4.08 4.48
CA ILE A 67 0.82 3.24 4.76
C ILE A 67 0.84 2.83 6.23
N GLY A 68 2.01 2.43 6.73
CA GLY A 68 2.14 1.94 8.08
C GLY A 68 3.48 1.28 8.38
N VAL A 69 3.58 0.72 9.59
CA VAL A 69 4.67 -0.15 10.05
C VAL A 69 4.15 -1.56 10.17
N PHE A 70 4.87 -2.50 9.57
CA PHE A 70 4.44 -3.90 9.44
C PHE A 70 5.55 -4.83 9.89
N GLY A 71 5.17 -5.98 10.46
CA GLY A 71 6.10 -7.05 10.81
C GLY A 71 6.23 -8.15 9.76
N ASP A 72 7.05 -9.15 10.07
CA ASP A 72 7.47 -10.24 9.18
C ASP A 72 6.34 -10.92 8.41
N ASP A 73 5.16 -11.09 9.03
CA ASP A 73 4.00 -11.75 8.41
C ASP A 73 3.48 -11.01 7.17
N ASN A 74 3.84 -9.74 6.97
CA ASN A 74 3.45 -8.93 5.83
C ASN A 74 4.51 -8.83 4.73
N HIS A 75 5.81 -8.93 5.07
CA HIS A 75 6.91 -8.68 4.13
C HIS A 75 7.99 -9.80 4.10
N GLY A 76 7.98 -10.72 5.05
CA GLY A 76 8.83 -11.93 5.06
C GLY A 76 10.30 -11.69 5.45
N VAL A 77 10.63 -10.53 6.03
CA VAL A 77 11.99 -10.23 6.52
C VAL A 77 11.97 -10.43 8.02
N SER A 78 12.67 -11.44 8.54
CA SER A 78 12.49 -11.88 9.93
C SER A 78 13.02 -10.90 10.98
N GLY A 79 12.26 -10.68 12.04
CA GLY A 79 12.55 -9.82 13.18
C GLY A 79 12.54 -8.33 12.86
N GLN A 80 11.91 -7.89 11.78
CA GLN A 80 11.97 -6.51 11.31
C GLN A 80 10.60 -5.85 11.30
N GLN A 81 10.54 -4.62 11.80
CA GLN A 81 9.40 -3.72 11.62
C GLN A 81 9.72 -2.75 10.49
N LEU A 82 9.12 -2.96 9.31
CA LEU A 82 9.39 -2.17 8.11
C LEU A 82 8.28 -1.17 7.82
N VAL A 83 8.67 0.00 7.30
CA VAL A 83 7.73 1.06 6.93
C VAL A 83 7.32 0.85 5.48
N LYS A 84 6.04 0.60 5.23
CA LYS A 84 5.49 0.49 3.87
C LYS A 84 5.09 1.87 3.38
N VAL A 85 5.49 2.22 2.16
CA VAL A 85 5.17 3.48 1.50
C VAL A 85 4.53 3.25 0.14
N ILE A 86 3.85 4.27 -0.38
CA ILE A 86 3.25 4.32 -1.71
C ILE A 86 3.53 5.67 -2.36
N LYS A 87 3.76 5.71 -3.68
CA LYS A 87 3.90 6.98 -4.41
C LYS A 87 2.64 7.83 -4.23
N ASN A 88 2.80 9.14 -4.01
CA ASN A 88 1.64 10.01 -3.76
C ASN A 88 0.73 10.14 -4.99
N THR A 89 1.32 10.16 -6.18
CA THR A 89 0.61 10.23 -7.46
C THR A 89 0.85 8.97 -8.29
N SER A 90 0.00 8.73 -9.29
CA SER A 90 0.23 7.65 -10.25
C SER A 90 1.58 7.82 -10.96
N TYR A 91 2.28 6.70 -11.16
CA TYR A 91 3.47 6.62 -11.99
C TYR A 91 3.13 6.69 -13.49
N GLY A 92 1.95 6.20 -13.88
CA GLY A 92 1.50 6.11 -15.26
C GLY A 92 0.38 5.09 -15.43
N ILE A 93 -0.11 4.97 -16.66
CA ILE A 93 -1.06 3.93 -17.06
C ILE A 93 -0.31 2.74 -17.65
N HIS A 94 -0.52 1.57 -17.08
CA HIS A 94 0.13 0.34 -17.53
C HIS A 94 -0.86 -0.82 -17.51
N GLU A 95 -0.64 -1.77 -18.41
CA GLU A 95 -1.29 -3.07 -18.34
C GLU A 95 -0.75 -3.82 -17.12
N TRP A 96 -1.58 -4.68 -16.52
CA TRP A 96 -1.09 -5.64 -15.53
C TRP A 96 -0.11 -6.62 -16.19
N SER A 97 -0.48 -7.12 -17.36
CA SER A 97 0.33 -8.04 -18.15
C SER A 97 0.05 -7.83 -19.63
N THR A 98 1.08 -7.96 -20.47
CA THR A 98 0.95 -7.99 -21.94
C THR A 98 0.34 -9.29 -22.46
N SER A 99 0.24 -10.30 -21.59
CA SER A 99 -0.49 -11.54 -21.84
C SER A 99 -1.79 -11.55 -21.06
N ASN A 100 -2.79 -12.32 -21.50
CA ASN A 100 -4.07 -12.44 -20.80
C ASN A 100 -3.97 -13.34 -19.55
N SER A 101 -3.02 -13.04 -18.66
CA SER A 101 -2.70 -13.77 -17.44
C SER A 101 -2.46 -12.79 -16.27
N SER A 102 -3.09 -13.08 -15.14
CA SER A 102 -2.99 -12.37 -13.87
C SER A 102 -1.88 -12.91 -12.98
N ASP A 103 -1.21 -13.99 -13.38
CA ASP A 103 -0.09 -14.55 -12.60
C ASP A 103 1.05 -13.53 -12.49
N TRP A 104 1.23 -13.01 -11.27
CA TRP A 104 2.23 -11.99 -10.98
C TRP A 104 3.65 -12.43 -11.32
N ALA A 105 3.96 -13.73 -11.25
CA ALA A 105 5.29 -14.23 -11.59
C ALA A 105 5.65 -13.96 -13.07
N THR A 106 4.65 -13.81 -13.94
CA THR A 106 4.80 -13.58 -15.39
C THR A 106 4.32 -12.21 -15.86
N ALA A 107 3.71 -11.41 -14.98
CA ALA A 107 3.17 -10.10 -15.30
C ALA A 107 4.27 -9.15 -15.84
N SER A 108 3.98 -8.44 -16.94
CA SER A 108 4.90 -7.42 -17.48
C SER A 108 5.07 -6.24 -16.51
N LEU A 109 4.02 -5.90 -15.75
CA LEU A 109 4.04 -4.81 -14.78
C LEU A 109 5.13 -4.99 -13.71
N LYS A 110 5.42 -6.23 -13.29
CA LYS A 110 6.48 -6.49 -12.30
C LYS A 110 7.86 -6.02 -12.79
N ILE A 111 8.10 -6.11 -14.11
CA ILE A 111 9.34 -5.68 -14.77
C ILE A 111 9.39 -4.16 -14.82
N THR A 112 8.29 -3.51 -15.23
CA THR A 112 8.17 -2.05 -15.20
C THR A 112 8.44 -1.50 -13.80
N LEU A 113 7.89 -2.11 -12.75
CA LEU A 113 8.08 -1.68 -11.37
C LEU A 113 9.51 -1.92 -10.84
N ASN A 114 10.11 -3.07 -11.13
CA ASN A 114 11.41 -3.47 -10.55
C ASN A 114 12.61 -3.20 -11.46
N SER A 115 12.41 -2.54 -12.61
CA SER A 115 13.49 -2.08 -13.49
C SER A 115 13.27 -0.61 -13.86
N THR A 116 12.31 -0.32 -14.76
CA THR A 116 12.10 1.03 -15.29
C THR A 116 11.81 2.06 -14.19
N PHE A 117 10.83 1.78 -13.32
CA PHE A 117 10.45 2.71 -12.25
C PHE A 117 11.60 2.94 -11.26
N ILE A 118 12.35 1.89 -10.90
CA ILE A 118 13.53 2.04 -10.02
C ILE A 118 14.55 2.98 -10.66
N THR A 119 14.93 2.71 -11.91
CA THR A 119 15.92 3.52 -12.64
C THR A 119 15.46 4.97 -12.83
N GLU A 120 14.18 5.20 -13.15
CA GLU A 120 13.69 6.53 -13.45
C GLU A 120 13.37 7.37 -12.22
N LYS A 121 12.91 6.75 -11.13
CA LYS A 121 12.30 7.46 -9.99
C LYS A 121 12.97 7.21 -8.64
N LEU A 122 13.83 6.20 -8.53
CA LEU A 122 14.47 5.80 -7.27
C LEU A 122 15.99 5.62 -7.41
N SER A 123 16.59 6.10 -8.50
CA SER A 123 18.03 6.01 -8.71
C SER A 123 18.80 6.72 -7.59
N GLY A 124 19.73 6.00 -6.96
CA GLY A 124 20.49 6.47 -5.80
C GLY A 124 19.77 6.31 -4.45
N PHE A 125 18.58 5.69 -4.43
CA PHE A 125 17.80 5.45 -3.20
C PHE A 125 17.49 3.95 -2.99
N GLU A 126 17.93 3.09 -3.91
CA GLU A 126 17.59 1.67 -3.93
C GLU A 126 18.15 0.90 -2.72
N ASP A 127 19.23 1.38 -2.14
CA ASP A 127 19.90 0.81 -0.97
C ASP A 127 19.09 0.96 0.32
N LYS A 128 18.08 1.83 0.33
CA LYS A 128 17.14 2.04 1.45
C LYS A 128 15.85 1.23 1.32
N ILE A 129 15.65 0.55 0.20
CA ILE A 129 14.44 -0.22 -0.09
C ILE A 129 14.70 -1.69 0.21
N ALA A 130 13.87 -2.25 1.07
CA ALA A 130 13.92 -3.65 1.41
C ALA A 130 13.49 -4.52 0.21
N GLU A 131 14.25 -5.57 -0.05
CA GLU A 131 13.74 -6.68 -0.85
C GLU A 131 12.86 -7.56 0.05
N VAL A 132 11.60 -7.73 -0.34
CA VAL A 132 10.59 -8.38 0.49
C VAL A 132 9.88 -9.47 -0.29
N THR A 133 9.22 -10.36 0.44
CA THR A 133 8.37 -11.42 -0.10
C THR A 133 6.94 -10.91 -0.26
N TRP A 134 6.49 -10.63 -1.48
CA TRP A 134 5.09 -10.28 -1.75
C TRP A 134 4.23 -11.53 -1.81
N ARG A 135 2.99 -11.47 -1.30
CA ARG A 135 2.01 -12.56 -1.34
C ARG A 135 1.16 -12.36 -2.59
N VAL A 136 1.15 -13.34 -3.49
CA VAL A 136 0.58 -13.17 -4.86
C VAL A 136 -0.32 -14.33 -5.27
N SER A 137 -0.86 -15.03 -4.28
CA SER A 137 -1.79 -16.15 -4.48
C SER A 137 -3.12 -15.70 -5.06
N GLY A 138 -3.50 -14.46 -4.77
CA GLY A 138 -4.79 -13.89 -5.12
C GLY A 138 -5.90 -14.22 -4.13
N TYR A 139 -6.94 -13.39 -4.14
CA TYR A 139 -8.19 -13.57 -3.40
C TYR A 139 -9.35 -13.24 -4.34
N SER A 140 -10.42 -14.05 -4.35
CA SER A 140 -11.45 -14.02 -5.40
C SER A 140 -12.78 -13.36 -5.00
N THR A 141 -12.84 -12.67 -3.85
CA THR A 141 -14.11 -12.12 -3.34
C THR A 141 -13.98 -10.65 -2.97
N SER A 142 -14.75 -9.78 -3.64
CA SER A 142 -14.85 -8.36 -3.29
C SER A 142 -16.04 -8.02 -2.39
N ALA A 143 -17.02 -8.92 -2.29
CA ALA A 143 -18.09 -8.89 -1.28
C ALA A 143 -17.57 -9.37 0.08
N ALA A 144 -16.50 -8.72 0.56
CA ALA A 144 -15.78 -9.08 1.76
C ALA A 144 -15.21 -7.83 2.44
N THR A 145 -15.10 -7.89 3.77
CA THR A 145 -14.50 -6.84 4.61
C THR A 145 -12.98 -6.76 4.41
N ALA A 146 -12.36 -5.64 4.79
CA ALA A 146 -10.90 -5.48 4.75
C ALA A 146 -10.17 -6.62 5.49
N LYS A 147 -10.72 -7.06 6.63
CA LYS A 147 -10.19 -8.19 7.41
C LYS A 147 -10.28 -9.52 6.68
N THR A 148 -11.43 -9.81 6.08
CA THR A 148 -11.60 -11.06 5.33
C THR A 148 -10.67 -11.10 4.10
N VAL A 149 -10.54 -9.98 3.40
CA VAL A 149 -9.62 -9.83 2.27
C VAL A 149 -8.16 -10.02 2.71
N TYR A 150 -7.75 -9.37 3.80
CA TYR A 150 -6.41 -9.51 4.39
C TYR A 150 -6.08 -10.98 4.73
N THR A 151 -6.99 -11.69 5.41
CA THR A 151 -6.79 -13.11 5.72
C THR A 151 -6.62 -13.95 4.47
N GLY A 152 -7.40 -13.68 3.42
CA GLY A 152 -7.33 -14.39 2.15
C GLY A 152 -6.02 -14.17 1.39
N GLU A 153 -5.55 -12.93 1.31
CA GLU A 153 -4.41 -12.58 0.46
C GLU A 153 -3.05 -12.61 1.19
N ILE A 154 -3.02 -12.38 2.50
CA ILE A 154 -1.79 -12.36 3.31
C ILE A 154 -1.65 -13.64 4.14
N THR A 155 -2.58 -13.89 5.06
CA THR A 155 -2.47 -15.01 6.02
C THR A 155 -2.52 -16.37 5.32
N ASN A 156 -3.39 -16.51 4.32
CA ASN A 156 -3.61 -17.76 3.59
C ASN A 156 -2.84 -17.82 2.26
N ALA A 157 -1.80 -17.00 2.11
CA ALA A 157 -1.03 -16.98 0.88
C ALA A 157 -0.30 -18.32 0.63
N THR A 158 -0.46 -18.86 -0.58
CA THR A 158 0.19 -20.07 -1.08
C THR A 158 1.24 -19.80 -2.15
N LYS A 159 1.23 -18.61 -2.77
CA LYS A 159 2.24 -18.14 -3.72
C LYS A 159 2.87 -16.85 -3.22
N THR A 160 4.17 -16.74 -3.43
CA THR A 160 4.94 -15.54 -3.09
C THR A 160 5.88 -15.14 -4.21
N TYR A 161 6.29 -13.88 -4.22
CA TYR A 161 7.26 -13.33 -5.16
C TYR A 161 8.19 -12.33 -4.47
N THR A 162 9.49 -12.55 -4.54
CA THR A 162 10.47 -11.68 -3.91
C THR A 162 10.86 -10.54 -4.83
N ALA A 163 10.70 -9.30 -4.36
CA ALA A 163 11.02 -8.08 -5.10
C ALA A 163 11.06 -6.86 -4.18
N LYS A 164 11.64 -5.76 -4.65
CA LYS A 164 11.63 -4.47 -3.93
C LYS A 164 10.30 -3.74 -4.08
N ILE A 165 9.79 -3.67 -5.30
CA ILE A 165 8.62 -2.86 -5.64
C ILE A 165 7.44 -3.75 -5.99
N GLY A 166 6.31 -3.48 -5.36
CA GLY A 166 5.00 -4.07 -5.64
C GLY A 166 3.93 -3.00 -5.77
N LEU A 167 2.68 -3.38 -5.49
CA LEU A 167 1.53 -2.49 -5.36
C LEU A 167 0.95 -2.64 -3.95
N ILE A 168 0.03 -1.76 -3.60
CA ILE A 168 -0.79 -1.99 -2.41
C ILE A 168 -1.72 -3.19 -2.61
N TYR A 169 -2.05 -3.84 -1.50
CA TYR A 169 -3.06 -4.88 -1.49
C TYR A 169 -4.47 -4.27 -1.36
N PRO A 170 -5.51 -4.96 -1.86
CA PRO A 170 -6.90 -4.67 -1.52
C PRO A 170 -7.18 -4.43 -0.04
N SER A 171 -6.55 -5.18 0.88
CA SER A 171 -6.71 -4.90 2.32
C SER A 171 -6.02 -3.62 2.78
N ASP A 172 -4.90 -3.19 2.17
CA ASP A 172 -4.30 -1.90 2.49
C ASP A 172 -5.28 -0.76 2.17
N TYR A 173 -5.94 -0.84 1.01
CA TYR A 173 -7.01 0.09 0.63
C TYR A 173 -8.19 -0.01 1.61
N GLY A 174 -8.68 -1.22 1.89
CA GLY A 174 -9.77 -1.44 2.84
C GLY A 174 -9.51 -0.90 4.25
N TYR A 175 -8.26 -0.89 4.71
CA TYR A 175 -7.90 -0.33 6.02
C TYR A 175 -7.57 1.16 6.01
N ALA A 176 -7.34 1.78 4.85
CA ALA A 176 -7.02 3.20 4.75
C ALA A 176 -8.23 4.13 4.94
N THR A 177 -9.46 3.59 4.83
CA THR A 177 -10.68 4.29 5.25
C THR A 177 -10.89 4.27 6.77
N THR A 178 -11.79 5.10 7.29
CA THR A 178 -12.12 5.12 8.74
C THR A 178 -12.74 3.81 9.22
N PRO A 179 -12.56 3.42 10.51
CA PRO A 179 -13.05 2.16 11.06
C PRO A 179 -14.54 1.86 10.86
N ASP A 180 -15.38 2.89 10.77
CA ASP A 180 -16.82 2.77 10.49
C ASP A 180 -17.13 2.01 9.18
N TYR A 181 -16.16 1.93 8.26
CA TYR A 181 -16.29 1.25 6.97
C TYR A 181 -15.49 -0.05 6.86
N TRP A 182 -14.72 -0.45 7.89
CA TRP A 182 -13.94 -1.70 7.83
C TRP A 182 -14.82 -2.96 7.76
N THR A 183 -16.07 -2.88 8.21
CA THR A 183 -17.08 -3.95 8.07
C THR A 183 -17.90 -3.86 6.79
N THR A 184 -17.76 -2.76 6.02
CA THR A 184 -18.36 -2.65 4.69
C THR A 184 -17.55 -3.50 3.72
N ASN A 185 -18.22 -4.16 2.78
CA ASN A 185 -17.51 -4.88 1.74
C ASN A 185 -16.70 -3.91 0.89
N VAL A 186 -15.48 -4.26 0.52
CA VAL A 186 -14.63 -3.39 -0.29
C VAL A 186 -15.22 -3.09 -1.67
N TYR A 187 -16.11 -3.97 -2.18
CA TYR A 187 -16.93 -3.69 -3.36
C TYR A 187 -17.92 -2.53 -3.16
N ASP A 188 -18.47 -2.41 -1.95
CA ASP A 188 -19.51 -1.45 -1.57
C ASP A 188 -18.92 -0.12 -1.06
N TYR A 189 -17.61 0.10 -1.25
CA TYR A 189 -16.95 1.38 -0.96
C TYR A 189 -17.41 2.44 -1.96
N ASN A 190 -18.60 2.96 -1.72
CA ASN A 190 -19.17 4.09 -2.44
C ASN A 190 -18.47 5.40 -2.05
N THR A 191 -18.94 6.52 -2.59
CA THR A 191 -18.39 7.86 -2.32
C THR A 191 -18.28 8.21 -0.83
N ALA A 192 -19.14 7.66 0.04
CA ALA A 192 -19.09 7.93 1.47
C ALA A 192 -17.91 7.22 2.18
N ALA A 193 -17.51 6.03 1.72
CA ALA A 193 -16.33 5.33 2.22
C ALA A 193 -15.05 5.87 1.57
N SER A 194 -15.06 6.07 0.26
CA SER A 194 -13.88 6.48 -0.50
C SER A 194 -13.47 7.93 -0.26
N SER A 195 -14.41 8.82 0.08
CA SER A 195 -14.07 10.19 0.54
C SER A 195 -13.35 10.23 1.89
N LYS A 196 -13.44 9.15 2.68
CA LYS A 196 -12.73 8.97 3.95
C LYS A 196 -11.50 8.07 3.83
N ASP A 197 -11.06 7.78 2.61
CA ASP A 197 -9.93 6.90 2.34
C ASP A 197 -8.80 7.70 1.69
N TRP A 198 -7.69 7.88 2.42
CA TRP A 198 -6.56 8.66 1.92
C TRP A 198 -5.80 7.97 0.77
N LEU A 199 -6.00 6.67 0.55
CA LEU A 199 -5.46 5.96 -0.60
C LEU A 199 -6.32 6.16 -1.86
N PHE A 200 -7.56 6.62 -1.76
CA PHE A 200 -8.42 6.77 -2.94
C PHE A 200 -7.92 7.86 -3.91
N LEU A 201 -7.68 7.48 -5.17
CA LEU A 201 -7.22 8.38 -6.23
C LEU A 201 -8.33 9.07 -7.03
N GLY A 202 -9.56 8.57 -6.98
CA GLY A 202 -10.62 9.02 -7.90
C GLY A 202 -10.48 8.49 -9.33
N SER A 203 -9.56 7.57 -9.59
CA SER A 203 -9.34 6.91 -10.88
C SER A 203 -9.31 5.40 -10.74
N TYR A 204 -9.38 4.70 -11.88
CA TYR A 204 -9.02 3.29 -11.90
C TYR A 204 -7.56 3.09 -11.49
N GLU A 205 -7.29 2.15 -10.60
CA GLU A 205 -5.94 1.82 -10.13
C GLU A 205 -5.77 0.31 -9.91
N TRP A 206 -4.66 -0.26 -10.36
CA TRP A 206 -4.30 -1.66 -10.10
C TRP A 206 -3.89 -1.91 -8.63
N LEU A 207 -4.32 -3.05 -8.08
CA LEU A 207 -3.93 -3.57 -6.77
C LEU A 207 -3.27 -4.94 -6.89
N LEU A 208 -2.34 -5.28 -6.00
CA LEU A 208 -1.40 -6.41 -6.19
C LEU A 208 -2.04 -7.81 -6.22
N SER A 209 -3.26 -8.00 -5.73
CA SER A 209 -3.84 -9.34 -5.63
C SER A 209 -4.36 -9.81 -7.00
N PRO A 210 -3.90 -10.95 -7.55
CA PRO A 210 -4.57 -11.60 -8.68
C PRO A 210 -5.96 -12.12 -8.27
N ASN A 211 -6.81 -12.42 -9.24
CA ASN A 211 -7.99 -13.25 -9.02
C ASN A 211 -7.57 -14.73 -9.05
N SER A 212 -7.74 -15.45 -7.95
CA SER A 212 -7.35 -16.87 -7.86
C SER A 212 -8.29 -17.83 -8.62
N SER A 213 -9.46 -17.35 -9.03
CA SER A 213 -10.49 -18.12 -9.76
C SER A 213 -10.53 -17.82 -11.26
N THR A 214 -9.99 -16.68 -11.69
CA THR A 214 -10.03 -16.25 -13.10
C THR A 214 -8.66 -15.72 -13.54
N PRO A 215 -7.93 -16.46 -14.40
CA PRO A 215 -6.59 -16.11 -14.81
C PRO A 215 -6.48 -14.79 -15.57
N SER A 216 -7.55 -14.24 -16.13
CA SER A 216 -7.52 -12.96 -16.87
C SER A 216 -7.93 -11.75 -16.02
N SER A 217 -7.96 -11.90 -14.69
CA SER A 217 -8.50 -10.90 -13.78
C SER A 217 -7.56 -10.56 -12.63
N ALA A 218 -7.48 -9.27 -12.31
CA ALA A 218 -6.73 -8.72 -11.18
C ALA A 218 -7.56 -7.63 -10.49
N TRP A 219 -7.19 -7.30 -9.25
CA TRP A 219 -7.92 -6.31 -8.47
C TRP A 219 -7.66 -4.88 -8.93
N VAL A 220 -8.73 -4.08 -8.92
CA VAL A 220 -8.70 -2.64 -9.13
C VAL A 220 -9.54 -1.92 -8.10
N VAL A 221 -9.21 -0.66 -7.84
CA VAL A 221 -10.18 0.34 -7.35
C VAL A 221 -10.71 1.09 -8.56
N ASN A 222 -12.01 1.35 -8.66
CA ASN A 222 -12.56 2.23 -9.71
C ASN A 222 -12.61 3.70 -9.27
N SER A 223 -12.99 4.58 -10.19
CA SER A 223 -13.15 6.02 -9.94
C SER A 223 -14.24 6.40 -8.93
N SER A 224 -15.05 5.47 -8.44
CA SER A 224 -16.06 5.70 -7.40
C SER A 224 -15.63 5.20 -6.02
N GLY A 225 -14.58 4.38 -5.96
CA GLY A 225 -14.01 3.85 -4.73
C GLY A 225 -14.21 2.35 -4.50
N SER A 226 -15.01 1.67 -5.33
CA SER A 226 -15.24 0.23 -5.20
C SER A 226 -13.98 -0.53 -5.58
N ALA A 227 -13.52 -1.42 -4.70
CA ALA A 227 -12.46 -2.37 -5.00
C ALA A 227 -13.05 -3.71 -5.47
N TYR A 228 -12.67 -4.15 -6.67
CA TYR A 228 -13.20 -5.36 -7.29
C TYR A 228 -12.25 -5.91 -8.35
N HIS A 229 -12.64 -7.01 -8.99
CA HIS A 229 -11.77 -7.71 -9.93
C HIS A 229 -12.14 -7.28 -11.34
N LEU A 230 -11.19 -6.70 -12.08
CA LEU A 230 -11.40 -6.36 -13.47
C LEU A 230 -11.08 -7.57 -14.34
N ASN A 231 -11.98 -7.94 -15.25
CA ASN A 231 -11.80 -9.07 -16.17
C ASN A 231 -10.96 -8.72 -17.41
N SER A 232 -9.92 -7.90 -17.24
CA SER A 232 -9.03 -7.51 -18.34
C SER A 232 -7.68 -7.01 -17.82
N VAL A 233 -6.76 -7.94 -17.59
CA VAL A 233 -5.36 -7.63 -17.19
C VAL A 233 -4.54 -6.94 -18.28
N ILE A 234 -5.01 -6.96 -19.52
CA ILE A 234 -4.41 -6.23 -20.65
C ILE A 234 -4.92 -4.78 -20.75
N SER A 235 -5.78 -4.34 -19.83
CA SER A 235 -6.23 -2.94 -19.80
C SER A 235 -5.17 -2.03 -19.19
N SER A 236 -4.88 -0.90 -19.85
CA SER A 236 -3.99 0.13 -19.30
C SER A 236 -4.70 0.93 -18.20
N ILE A 237 -4.25 0.79 -16.96
CA ILE A 237 -4.84 1.41 -15.76
C ILE A 237 -3.74 2.08 -14.93
N ALA A 238 -4.12 3.07 -14.12
CA ALA A 238 -3.16 3.78 -13.28
C ALA A 238 -2.43 2.82 -12.32
N VAL A 239 -1.15 3.08 -12.12
CA VAL A 239 -0.28 2.32 -11.23
C VAL A 239 0.33 3.27 -10.20
N ARG A 240 0.27 2.91 -8.91
CA ARG A 240 1.13 3.50 -7.87
C ARG A 240 2.05 2.45 -7.25
N PRO A 241 3.36 2.59 -7.46
CA PRO A 241 4.36 1.73 -6.83
C PRO A 241 4.30 1.83 -5.30
N SER A 242 4.38 0.68 -4.63
CA SER A 242 4.48 0.54 -3.19
C SER A 242 5.66 -0.36 -2.82
N PHE A 243 6.33 -0.05 -1.72
CA PHE A 243 7.51 -0.79 -1.25
C PHE A 243 7.75 -0.58 0.24
N TYR A 244 8.68 -1.34 0.80
CA TYR A 244 9.09 -1.24 2.19
C TYR A 244 10.47 -0.61 2.30
N LEU A 245 10.63 0.31 3.24
CA LEU A 245 11.93 0.88 3.60
C LEU A 245 12.62 -0.04 4.61
N LEU A 246 13.95 -0.14 4.54
CA LEU A 246 14.76 -0.88 5.51
C LEU A 246 14.59 -0.30 6.91
N SER A 247 14.72 -1.15 7.94
CA SER A 247 14.66 -0.72 9.34
C SER A 247 15.79 0.22 9.76
N SER A 248 16.90 0.23 9.00
CA SER A 248 18.03 1.15 9.18
C SER A 248 17.74 2.58 8.69
N VAL A 249 16.63 2.80 7.98
CA VAL A 249 16.23 4.12 7.50
C VAL A 249 15.82 4.99 8.70
N ASN A 250 16.48 6.14 8.83
CA ASN A 250 16.27 7.06 9.94
C ASN A 250 15.29 8.19 9.57
N PHE A 251 14.51 8.62 10.55
CA PHE A 251 13.73 9.85 10.47
C PHE A 251 14.67 11.07 10.51
N ALA A 252 14.59 11.97 9.52
CA ALA A 252 15.43 13.17 9.45
C ALA A 252 14.71 14.49 9.76
N GLY A 253 13.38 14.48 9.93
CA GLY A 253 12.57 15.67 10.19
C GLY A 253 11.26 15.69 9.40
N GLY A 254 10.45 16.75 9.59
CA GLY A 254 9.11 16.88 9.02
C GLY A 254 8.01 16.41 9.98
N ASP A 255 6.79 16.91 9.81
CA ASP A 255 5.62 16.55 10.63
C ASP A 255 4.65 15.61 9.91
N GLY A 256 4.95 15.25 8.66
CA GLY A 256 4.12 14.35 7.85
C GLY A 256 2.97 15.06 7.15
N THR A 257 2.79 16.37 7.32
CA THR A 257 1.87 17.15 6.48
C THR A 257 2.40 17.25 5.06
N LYS A 258 1.52 17.57 4.10
CA LYS A 258 1.92 17.79 2.70
C LYS A 258 2.97 18.90 2.53
N ASN A 259 2.95 19.91 3.41
CA ASN A 259 3.85 21.06 3.36
C ASN A 259 5.17 20.81 4.12
N SER A 260 5.19 19.85 5.04
CA SER A 260 6.36 19.47 5.82
C SER A 260 6.44 17.92 5.89
N PRO A 261 6.62 17.25 4.73
CA PRO A 261 6.65 15.79 4.69
C PRO A 261 7.85 15.27 5.46
N ILE A 262 7.72 14.06 6.00
CA ILE A 262 8.82 13.35 6.67
C ILE A 262 9.98 13.21 5.69
N ARG A 263 11.20 13.57 6.09
CA ARG A 263 12.37 13.57 5.21
C ARG A 263 13.19 12.31 5.39
N ILE A 264 13.50 11.64 4.27
CA ILE A 264 14.52 10.58 4.19
C ILE A 264 15.54 10.99 3.13
N ASN A 265 16.75 11.33 3.58
CA ASN A 265 17.86 11.69 2.72
C ASN A 265 18.74 10.49 2.45
#